data_AF-A0AAX3FQW6-F1
#
_entry.id   AF-A0AAX3FQW6-F1
#
_cell.length_a   1.000
_cell.length_b   1.000
_cell.length_c   1.000
_cell.angle_alpha   90.00
_cell.angle_beta   90.00
_cell.angle_gamma   90.00
#
_symmetry.space_group_name_H-M   'P 1'
#
loop_
_entity.id
_entity.type
_entity.pdbx_description
1 polymer ?
#
loop_
_entity_poly.entity_id
_entity_poly.type
_entity_poly.pdbx_seq_one_letter_code
_entity_poly.pdbx_strand_id
1 'polypeptide(L)'
;MGHPWKRVAAVSVAKKILGLFSLLLILTLWVGYFYVYQDARSGRLGDTLDSYGWCGPAMDSPHSFKRDYLLLRVTNSTQGEFKVSGEVNVSERTYNRYELGRYPLKLRLEPLQSTYSMPPLFFEEVKVKPLNRNFSSPHKNAYADLESRSIRVIGESSRFPFEVYRYGYKPVLYILKGNEQVDLPFKRITTQMNLSNTFTPTRMYNPADYIAEQNSLVQPGDYPAYGASECAFSIERKGSFKIIVLLLLLVLCLPLLMVLYRDEPTIDFLATLLGVAAVRVFLVGPLQDYQLYGIDFVFGAVIILAGTFSLLKAMRIDARREAAARRGTTW
;
A
#
# COMPACT_ATOMS: atom_id res chain seq x y z
N MET A 1 -50.05 26.58 14.22
CA MET A 1 -50.65 25.61 13.27
C MET A 1 -49.88 25.68 11.95
N GLY A 2 -49.10 24.65 11.61
CA GLY A 2 -48.35 24.60 10.35
C GLY A 2 -49.22 24.01 9.24
N HIS A 3 -49.44 24.77 8.16
CA HIS A 3 -50.29 24.36 7.03
C HIS A 3 -49.89 22.99 6.45
N PRO A 4 -50.85 22.06 6.22
CA PRO A 4 -50.58 20.69 5.77
C PRO A 4 -49.89 20.62 4.40
N TRP A 5 -50.10 21.61 3.53
CA TRP A 5 -49.51 21.70 2.20
C TRP A 5 -47.98 21.87 2.23
N LYS A 6 -47.43 22.58 3.21
CA LYS A 6 -45.97 22.74 3.38
C LYS A 6 -45.29 21.41 3.74
N ARG A 7 -45.96 20.53 4.50
CA ARG A 7 -45.42 19.20 4.85
C ARG A 7 -45.45 18.25 3.65
N VAL A 8 -46.50 18.26 2.84
CA VAL A 8 -46.61 17.41 1.64
C VAL A 8 -45.58 17.80 0.58
N ALA A 9 -45.39 19.11 0.35
CA ALA A 9 -44.36 19.61 -0.57
C ALA A 9 -42.93 19.25 -0.09
N ALA A 10 -42.62 19.42 1.20
CA ALA A 10 -41.31 19.09 1.76
C ALA A 10 -40.98 17.57 1.67
N VAL A 11 -41.96 16.69 1.92
CA VAL A 11 -41.79 15.23 1.77
C VAL A 11 -41.59 14.84 0.30
N SER A 12 -42.28 15.50 -0.63
CA SER A 12 -42.11 15.28 -2.07
C SER A 12 -40.71 15.71 -2.55
N VAL A 13 -40.21 16.86 -2.08
CA VAL A 13 -38.88 17.37 -2.41
C VAL A 13 -37.78 16.47 -1.83
N ALA A 14 -37.90 16.03 -0.58
CA ALA A 14 -36.93 15.12 0.05
C ALA A 14 -36.83 13.77 -0.69
N LYS A 15 -37.96 13.20 -1.13
CA LYS A 15 -37.97 11.97 -1.92
C LYS A 15 -37.34 12.15 -3.30
N LYS A 16 -37.55 13.30 -3.96
CA LYS A 16 -36.89 13.63 -5.24
C LYS A 16 -35.38 13.76 -5.09
N ILE A 17 -34.92 14.43 -4.03
CA ILE A 17 -33.50 14.56 -3.70
C ILE A 17 -32.87 13.19 -3.45
N LEU A 18 -33.52 12.34 -2.64
CA LEU A 18 -33.06 10.98 -2.37
C LEU A 18 -33.01 10.12 -3.66
N GLY A 19 -34.01 10.25 -4.53
CA GLY A 19 -34.04 9.61 -5.84
C GLY A 19 -32.84 10.03 -6.72
N LEU A 20 -32.53 11.32 -6.75
CA LEU A 20 -31.39 11.86 -7.50
C LEU A 20 -30.05 11.36 -6.93
N PHE A 21 -29.90 11.30 -5.61
CA PHE A 21 -28.72 10.70 -4.97
C PHE A 21 -28.58 9.21 -5.29
N SER A 22 -29.69 8.46 -5.28
CA SER A 22 -29.67 7.03 -5.64
C SER A 22 -29.27 6.80 -7.09
N LEU A 23 -29.77 7.65 -8.01
CA LEU A 23 -29.42 7.61 -9.42
C LEU A 23 -27.94 7.95 -9.65
N LEU A 24 -27.43 9.01 -8.99
CA LEU A 24 -26.01 9.35 -9.01
C LEU A 24 -25.15 8.20 -8.48
N LEU A 25 -25.54 7.58 -7.36
CA LEU A 25 -24.82 6.45 -6.79
C LEU A 25 -24.77 5.27 -7.77
N ILE A 26 -25.90 4.89 -8.35
CA ILE A 26 -25.95 3.80 -9.35
C ILE A 26 -25.10 4.15 -10.58
N LEU A 27 -25.18 5.38 -11.09
CA LEU A 27 -24.35 5.84 -12.20
C LEU A 27 -22.85 5.77 -11.87
N THR A 28 -22.45 6.21 -10.68
CA THR A 28 -21.04 6.12 -10.25
C THR A 28 -20.56 4.69 -10.10
N LEU A 29 -21.41 3.78 -9.59
CA LEU A 29 -21.10 2.36 -9.53
C LEU A 29 -20.90 1.77 -10.94
N TRP A 30 -21.78 2.10 -11.87
CA TRP A 30 -21.68 1.64 -13.26
C TRP A 30 -20.45 2.19 -13.98
N VAL A 31 -20.20 3.50 -13.90
CA VAL A 31 -19.04 4.14 -14.53
C VAL A 31 -17.75 3.59 -13.94
N GLY A 32 -17.66 3.48 -12.62
CA GLY A 32 -16.49 2.91 -11.97
C GLY A 32 -16.28 1.43 -12.31
N TYR A 33 -17.36 0.65 -12.40
CA TYR A 33 -17.28 -0.74 -12.87
C TYR A 33 -16.70 -0.83 -14.29
N PHE A 34 -17.19 -0.01 -15.23
CA PHE A 34 -16.67 0.03 -16.59
C PHE A 34 -15.21 0.47 -16.65
N TYR A 35 -14.83 1.46 -15.84
CA TYR A 35 -13.44 1.90 -15.71
C TYR A 35 -12.52 0.76 -15.28
N VAL A 36 -12.88 0.06 -14.19
CA VAL A 36 -12.11 -1.08 -13.66
C VAL A 36 -12.11 -2.24 -14.67
N TYR A 37 -13.23 -2.52 -15.32
CA TYR A 37 -13.33 -3.55 -16.35
C TYR A 37 -12.45 -3.25 -17.56
N GLN A 38 -12.39 -1.99 -18.00
CA GLN A 38 -11.53 -1.57 -19.10
C GLN A 38 -10.04 -1.67 -18.72
N ASP A 39 -9.67 -1.27 -17.51
CA ASP A 39 -8.31 -1.44 -16.99
C ASP A 39 -7.94 -2.93 -16.84
N ALA A 40 -8.90 -3.80 -16.52
CA ALA A 40 -8.69 -5.24 -16.44
C ALA A 40 -8.45 -5.83 -17.83
N ARG A 41 -9.33 -5.50 -18.78
CA ARG A 41 -9.27 -5.99 -20.16
C ARG A 41 -8.05 -5.48 -20.92
N SER A 42 -7.58 -4.28 -20.61
CA SER A 42 -6.36 -3.71 -21.19
C SER A 42 -5.07 -4.21 -20.52
N GLY A 43 -5.18 -5.09 -19.51
CA GLY A 43 -4.03 -5.60 -18.76
C GLY A 43 -3.38 -4.56 -17.83
N ARG A 44 -3.94 -3.36 -17.68
CA ARG A 44 -3.38 -2.26 -16.85
C ARG A 44 -3.55 -2.52 -15.36
N LEU A 45 -4.58 -3.27 -14.98
CA LEU A 45 -4.68 -3.82 -13.62
C LEU A 45 -3.52 -4.78 -13.32
N GLY A 46 -2.98 -5.42 -14.36
CA GLY A 46 -1.76 -6.23 -14.34
C GLY A 46 -1.89 -7.55 -13.59
N ASP A 47 -1.07 -8.51 -13.98
CA ASP A 47 -0.77 -9.69 -13.17
C ASP A 47 0.07 -9.29 -11.94
N THR A 48 0.16 -10.17 -10.95
CA THR A 48 0.95 -9.95 -9.71
C THR A 48 2.43 -9.63 -9.97
N LEU A 49 2.92 -9.80 -11.20
CA LEU A 49 4.29 -9.55 -11.65
C LEU A 49 4.44 -8.30 -12.53
N ASP A 50 3.35 -7.60 -12.89
CA ASP A 50 3.40 -6.45 -13.81
C ASP A 50 3.77 -5.13 -13.14
N SER A 51 3.78 -5.08 -11.81
CA SER A 51 4.23 -3.90 -11.06
C SER A 51 5.72 -4.00 -10.76
N TYR A 52 6.54 -3.83 -11.81
CA TYR A 52 8.00 -3.91 -11.72
C TYR A 52 8.67 -2.53 -11.71
N GLY A 53 9.82 -2.44 -11.05
CA GLY A 53 10.76 -1.34 -11.20
C GLY A 53 12.18 -1.82 -10.95
N TRP A 54 13.21 -1.18 -11.49
CA TRP A 54 14.59 -1.54 -11.16
C TRP A 54 15.56 -0.35 -11.06
N CYS A 55 16.59 -0.55 -10.24
CA CYS A 55 17.80 0.27 -10.18
C CYS A 55 18.99 -0.58 -10.60
N GLY A 56 20.02 0.06 -11.15
CA GLY A 56 21.25 -0.59 -11.58
C GLY A 56 21.17 -1.18 -12.99
N PRO A 57 22.25 -1.87 -13.43
CA PRO A 57 22.32 -2.45 -14.76
C PRO A 57 21.35 -3.65 -14.89
N ALA A 58 20.79 -3.83 -16.09
CA ALA A 58 20.00 -5.01 -16.44
C ALA A 58 20.84 -6.29 -16.27
N MET A 59 20.24 -7.35 -15.70
CA MET A 59 20.91 -8.62 -15.40
C MET A 59 20.74 -9.70 -16.48
N ASP A 60 20.40 -9.31 -17.71
CA ASP A 60 19.89 -10.23 -18.74
C ASP A 60 20.96 -11.10 -19.44
N SER A 61 22.16 -11.26 -18.86
CA SER A 61 23.23 -12.03 -19.51
C SER A 61 23.73 -13.21 -18.65
N PRO A 62 23.93 -14.41 -19.23
CA PRO A 62 24.62 -15.53 -18.55
C PRO A 62 26.09 -15.21 -18.21
N HIS A 63 26.62 -14.08 -18.71
CA HIS A 63 27.92 -13.53 -18.30
C HIS A 63 27.89 -12.81 -16.94
N SER A 64 26.71 -12.53 -16.39
CA SER A 64 26.55 -11.93 -15.07
C SER A 64 27.19 -12.81 -13.98
N PHE A 65 27.05 -14.14 -14.10
CA PHE A 65 27.64 -15.11 -13.16
C PHE A 65 29.17 -15.14 -13.13
N LYS A 66 29.85 -14.61 -14.15
CA LYS A 66 31.33 -14.52 -14.19
C LYS A 66 31.88 -13.32 -13.40
N ARG A 67 31.02 -12.43 -12.92
CA ARG A 67 31.41 -11.18 -12.26
C ARG A 67 30.74 -11.07 -10.90
N ASP A 68 31.36 -10.31 -10.02
CA ASP A 68 30.77 -9.97 -8.73
C ASP A 68 29.48 -9.18 -8.97
N TYR A 69 28.38 -9.61 -8.35
CA TYR A 69 27.12 -8.87 -8.37
C TYR A 69 26.30 -9.08 -7.10
N LEU A 70 25.44 -8.10 -6.82
CA LEU A 70 24.40 -8.18 -5.82
C LEU A 70 23.05 -7.91 -6.49
N LEU A 71 22.11 -8.83 -6.34
CA LEU A 71 20.72 -8.65 -6.75
C LEU A 71 19.86 -8.57 -5.50
N LEU A 72 19.16 -7.46 -5.33
CA LEU A 72 18.11 -7.30 -4.32
C LEU A 72 16.75 -7.41 -4.99
N ARG A 73 15.88 -8.25 -4.44
CA ARG A 73 14.47 -8.38 -4.83
C ARG A 73 13.62 -7.88 -3.67
N VAL A 74 12.92 -6.78 -3.90
CA VAL A 74 11.99 -6.18 -2.97
C VAL A 74 10.58 -6.58 -3.36
N THR A 75 9.84 -7.14 -2.41
CA THR A 75 8.45 -7.55 -2.58
C THR A 75 7.60 -6.91 -1.50
N ASN A 76 6.27 -6.92 -1.68
CA ASN A 76 5.35 -6.44 -0.65
C ASN A 76 4.24 -7.45 -0.35
N SER A 77 3.68 -7.34 0.85
CA SER A 77 2.38 -7.92 1.20
C SER A 77 1.25 -7.00 0.73
N THR A 78 0.03 -7.54 0.63
CA THR A 78 -1.18 -6.76 0.33
C THR A 78 -1.42 -5.64 1.35
N GLN A 79 -0.95 -5.83 2.59
CA GLN A 79 -1.01 -4.90 3.71
C GLN A 79 0.02 -3.76 3.63
N GLY A 80 0.94 -3.78 2.65
CA GLY A 80 1.98 -2.75 2.52
C GLY A 80 3.21 -3.00 3.38
N GLU A 81 3.44 -4.23 3.84
CA GLU A 81 4.74 -4.60 4.42
C GLU A 81 5.73 -4.94 3.31
N PHE A 82 6.95 -4.42 3.38
CA PHE A 82 7.98 -4.65 2.37
C PHE A 82 9.03 -5.63 2.88
N LYS A 83 9.44 -6.55 2.01
CA LYS A 83 10.48 -7.53 2.29
C LYS A 83 11.59 -7.42 1.26
N VAL A 84 12.82 -7.66 1.68
CA VAL A 84 13.98 -7.77 0.80
C VAL A 84 14.53 -9.19 0.84
N SER A 85 14.91 -9.68 -0.32
CA SER A 85 15.59 -10.95 -0.56
C SER A 85 16.51 -10.78 -1.76
N GLY A 86 17.07 -11.87 -2.27
CA GLY A 86 17.86 -11.84 -3.49
C GLY A 86 19.08 -12.74 -3.37
N GLU A 87 20.15 -12.36 -4.05
CA GLU A 87 21.31 -13.22 -4.22
C GLU A 87 22.58 -12.38 -4.39
N VAL A 88 23.70 -12.95 -3.96
CA VAL A 88 25.03 -12.41 -4.15
C VAL A 88 25.88 -13.44 -4.87
N ASN A 89 26.64 -12.96 -5.85
CA ASN A 89 27.59 -13.76 -6.59
C ASN A 89 28.97 -13.13 -6.48
N VAL A 90 29.96 -13.96 -6.22
CA VAL A 90 31.34 -13.53 -6.04
C VAL A 90 32.23 -14.37 -6.93
N SER A 91 33.06 -13.73 -7.74
CA SER A 91 34.10 -14.38 -8.54
C SER A 91 35.17 -15.01 -7.63
N GLU A 92 35.82 -16.07 -8.13
CA GLU A 92 36.96 -16.71 -7.45
C GLU A 92 38.04 -15.70 -7.02
N ARG A 93 38.31 -14.69 -7.85
CA ARG A 93 39.27 -13.62 -7.54
C ARG A 93 38.89 -12.85 -6.28
N THR A 94 37.64 -12.40 -6.19
CA THR A 94 37.15 -11.62 -5.05
C THR A 94 37.02 -12.50 -3.81
N TYR A 95 36.56 -13.74 -3.99
CA TYR A 95 36.50 -14.72 -2.93
C TYR A 95 37.85 -14.95 -2.25
N ASN A 96 38.90 -15.16 -3.05
CA ASN A 96 40.26 -15.39 -2.55
C ASN A 96 40.88 -14.10 -1.98
N ARG A 97 40.70 -12.96 -2.66
CA ARG A 97 41.25 -11.66 -2.21
C ARG A 97 40.76 -11.24 -0.83
N TYR A 98 39.50 -11.51 -0.52
CA TYR A 98 38.87 -11.12 0.75
C TYR A 98 38.76 -12.26 1.76
N GLU A 99 39.31 -13.44 1.44
CA GLU A 99 39.30 -14.63 2.29
C GLU A 99 37.87 -14.98 2.76
N LEU A 100 36.89 -14.97 1.86
CA LEU A 100 35.47 -15.15 2.21
C LEU A 100 35.12 -16.55 2.77
N GLY A 101 36.10 -17.47 2.77
CA GLY A 101 35.98 -18.74 3.46
C GLY A 101 36.24 -18.67 4.96
N ARG A 102 36.93 -17.62 5.41
CA ARG A 102 37.24 -17.34 6.81
C ARG A 102 36.36 -16.21 7.35
N TYR A 103 36.13 -15.18 6.54
CA TYR A 103 35.32 -14.02 6.92
C TYR A 103 33.99 -14.04 6.18
N PRO A 104 32.87 -14.32 6.87
CA PRO A 104 31.58 -14.42 6.21
C PRO A 104 31.14 -13.06 5.67
N LEU A 105 30.58 -13.09 4.46
CA LEU A 105 30.05 -11.91 3.80
C LEU A 105 28.79 -11.41 4.52
N LYS A 106 28.69 -10.10 4.71
CA LYS A 106 27.54 -9.42 5.31
C LYS A 106 27.02 -8.35 4.38
N LEU A 107 25.73 -8.04 4.51
CA LEU A 107 25.06 -7.00 3.73
C LEU A 107 24.34 -6.05 4.68
N ARG A 108 24.67 -4.76 4.60
CA ARG A 108 23.88 -3.70 5.20
C ARG A 108 23.19 -2.86 4.14
N LEU A 109 21.99 -2.40 4.43
CA LEU A 109 21.27 -1.43 3.64
C LEU A 109 21.35 -0.09 4.36
N GLU A 110 22.17 0.83 3.84
CA GLU A 110 22.27 2.19 4.35
C GLU A 110 21.05 2.98 3.83
N PRO A 111 20.21 3.56 4.69
CA PRO A 111 19.04 4.30 4.20
C PRO A 111 19.50 5.56 3.48
N LEU A 112 18.81 5.92 2.41
CA LEU A 112 18.99 7.22 1.77
C LEU A 112 18.34 8.29 2.65
N GLN A 113 18.87 9.51 2.58
CA GLN A 113 18.32 10.64 3.32
C GLN A 113 16.88 10.93 2.86
N SER A 114 15.96 10.95 3.82
CA SER A 114 14.52 11.08 3.57
C SER A 114 13.92 12.43 3.97
N THR A 115 14.70 13.26 4.68
CA THR A 115 14.37 14.62 5.12
C THR A 115 15.60 15.50 4.99
N TYR A 116 15.44 16.79 4.74
CA TYR A 116 16.61 17.70 4.67
C TYR A 116 17.27 17.94 6.03
N SER A 117 16.53 17.75 7.13
CA SER A 117 16.96 18.12 8.49
C SER A 117 17.69 17.02 9.26
N MET A 118 17.51 15.75 8.90
CA MET A 118 18.03 14.63 9.69
C MET A 118 18.72 13.57 8.82
N PRO A 119 20.00 13.22 9.12
CA PRO A 119 20.65 12.11 8.46
C PRO A 119 20.07 10.77 8.94
N PRO A 120 20.11 9.72 8.11
CA PRO A 120 19.65 8.40 8.50
C PRO A 120 20.52 7.80 9.61
N LEU A 121 19.90 7.37 10.71
CA LEU A 121 20.61 6.93 11.93
C LEU A 121 20.91 5.43 12.00
N PHE A 122 20.11 4.59 11.32
CA PHE A 122 20.20 3.13 11.46
C PHE A 122 20.14 2.45 10.10
N PHE A 123 21.11 1.58 9.81
CA PHE A 123 21.09 0.69 8.66
C PHE A 123 20.39 -0.63 8.99
N GLU A 124 20.01 -1.34 7.94
CA GLU A 124 19.37 -2.66 8.06
C GLU A 124 20.32 -3.78 7.62
N GLU A 125 20.60 -4.76 8.48
CA GLU A 125 21.51 -5.88 8.15
C GLU A 125 20.75 -7.07 7.52
N VAL A 126 20.91 -7.30 6.23
CA VAL A 126 20.34 -8.48 5.54
C VAL A 126 21.31 -9.64 5.67
N LYS A 127 20.83 -10.76 6.22
CA LYS A 127 21.67 -11.93 6.41
C LYS A 127 21.94 -12.61 5.07
N VAL A 128 23.22 -12.76 4.76
CA VAL A 128 23.72 -13.51 3.61
C VAL A 128 23.87 -14.96 4.04
N LYS A 129 23.29 -15.91 3.30
CA LYS A 129 23.49 -17.33 3.57
C LYS A 129 24.94 -17.75 3.30
N PRO A 130 25.41 -18.90 3.82
CA PRO A 130 26.75 -19.39 3.52
C PRO A 130 26.98 -19.51 2.00
N LEU A 131 28.14 -19.01 1.55
CA LEU A 131 28.54 -19.07 0.14
C LEU A 131 28.76 -20.52 -0.30
N ASN A 132 28.01 -20.94 -1.32
CA ASN A 132 28.23 -22.20 -2.02
C ASN A 132 29.29 -21.99 -3.11
N ARG A 133 30.41 -22.72 -3.01
CA ARG A 133 31.59 -22.56 -3.87
C ARG A 133 31.47 -23.50 -5.06
N ASN A 134 31.57 -22.96 -6.27
CA ASN A 134 31.60 -23.75 -7.48
C ASN A 134 32.67 -23.24 -8.46
N PHE A 135 33.93 -23.27 -8.03
CA PHE A 135 35.07 -22.80 -8.84
C PHE A 135 35.41 -23.74 -10.00
N SER A 136 34.94 -24.99 -9.96
CA SER A 136 35.06 -25.94 -11.08
C SER A 136 34.06 -25.67 -12.20
N SER A 137 33.03 -24.83 -11.97
CA SER A 137 32.06 -24.46 -13.01
C SER A 137 32.66 -23.52 -14.06
N PRO A 138 32.04 -23.41 -15.25
CA PRO A 138 32.43 -22.43 -16.28
C PRO A 138 32.40 -20.97 -15.81
N HIS A 139 31.72 -20.67 -14.70
CA HIS A 139 31.59 -19.33 -14.14
C HIS A 139 32.60 -19.01 -13.04
N LYS A 140 33.25 -20.03 -12.46
CA LYS A 140 34.25 -19.92 -11.39
C LYS A 140 33.83 -18.96 -10.27
N ASN A 141 32.69 -19.24 -9.66
CA ASN A 141 32.05 -18.33 -8.71
C ASN A 141 31.66 -19.03 -7.39
N ALA A 142 31.37 -18.20 -6.39
CA ALA A 142 30.71 -18.56 -5.16
C ALA A 142 29.41 -17.75 -5.05
N TYR A 143 28.31 -18.42 -4.75
CA TYR A 143 26.97 -17.85 -4.74
C TYR A 143 26.30 -18.03 -3.38
N ALA A 144 25.51 -17.06 -2.95
CA ALA A 144 24.63 -17.20 -1.80
C ALA A 144 23.31 -16.46 -2.02
N ASP A 145 22.23 -17.07 -1.51
CA ASP A 145 20.96 -16.38 -1.33
C ASP A 145 20.99 -15.45 -0.11
N LEU A 146 20.18 -14.41 -0.17
CA LEU A 146 19.87 -13.56 0.96
C LEU A 146 18.67 -14.15 1.73
N GLU A 147 18.72 -14.11 3.06
CA GLU A 147 17.56 -14.45 3.88
C GLU A 147 16.49 -13.36 3.74
N SER A 148 15.28 -13.77 3.37
CA SER A 148 14.15 -12.85 3.25
C SER A 148 13.84 -12.23 4.60
N ARG A 149 13.82 -10.90 4.66
CA ARG A 149 13.45 -10.15 5.87
C ARG A 149 12.58 -8.95 5.53
N SER A 150 11.77 -8.53 6.50
CA SER A 150 11.07 -7.25 6.40
C SER A 150 12.07 -6.10 6.44
N ILE A 151 11.74 -5.04 5.70
CA ILE A 151 12.50 -3.79 5.65
C ILE A 151 11.61 -2.62 5.97
N ARG A 152 12.18 -1.57 6.55
CA ARG A 152 11.45 -0.32 6.74
C ARG A 152 11.39 0.44 5.43
N VAL A 153 10.22 1.01 5.17
CA VAL A 153 10.00 2.03 4.14
C VAL A 153 9.39 3.24 4.83
N ILE A 154 9.65 4.43 4.30
CA ILE A 154 9.07 5.66 4.85
C ILE A 154 7.67 5.83 4.25
N GLY A 155 6.66 6.08 5.07
CA GLY A 155 5.31 6.33 4.60
C GLY A 155 4.30 6.31 5.73
N GLU A 156 3.12 6.88 5.48
CA GLU A 156 2.00 6.88 6.43
C GLU A 156 0.94 5.88 5.96
N SER A 157 0.98 4.66 6.51
CA SER A 157 -0.03 3.62 6.23
C SER A 157 -1.44 4.08 6.61
N SER A 158 -1.58 4.99 7.58
CA SER A 158 -2.85 5.57 8.01
C SER A 158 -3.60 6.30 6.88
N ARG A 159 -2.95 6.70 5.79
CA ARG A 159 -3.60 7.39 4.66
C ARG A 159 -4.28 6.47 3.65
N PHE A 160 -4.44 5.18 3.96
CA PHE A 160 -5.09 4.21 3.08
C PHE A 160 -6.40 4.74 2.43
N PRO A 161 -6.60 4.62 1.10
CA PRO A 161 -5.74 3.99 0.08
C PRO A 161 -4.82 4.99 -0.68
N PHE A 162 -4.55 6.14 -0.09
CA PHE A 162 -3.73 7.23 -0.67
C PHE A 162 -2.34 7.32 -0.06
N GLU A 163 -1.90 6.27 0.63
CA GLU A 163 -0.56 6.21 1.17
C GLU A 163 0.49 6.17 0.05
N VAL A 164 1.63 6.79 0.36
CA VAL A 164 2.82 6.81 -0.49
C VAL A 164 3.97 6.27 0.35
N TYR A 165 4.57 5.19 -0.13
CA TYR A 165 5.76 4.62 0.48
C TYR A 165 7.00 5.04 -0.28
N ARG A 166 8.09 5.26 0.44
CA ARG A 166 9.39 5.63 -0.10
C ARG A 166 10.41 4.58 0.32
N TYR A 167 10.89 3.84 -0.66
CA TYR A 167 12.04 2.95 -0.51
C TYR A 167 13.29 3.71 -0.93
N GLY A 168 14.32 3.73 -0.09
CA GLY A 168 15.57 4.40 -0.41
C GLY A 168 16.73 3.76 0.32
N TYR A 169 17.54 2.99 -0.40
CA TYR A 169 18.69 2.31 0.19
C TYR A 169 19.91 2.28 -0.73
N LYS A 170 21.07 2.32 -0.09
CA LYS A 170 22.37 1.99 -0.66
C LYS A 170 22.87 0.69 -0.01
N PRO A 171 22.83 -0.45 -0.72
CA PRO A 171 23.40 -1.68 -0.20
C PRO A 171 24.92 -1.65 -0.21
N VAL A 172 25.50 -2.09 0.91
CA VAL A 172 26.94 -2.21 1.12
C VAL A 172 27.25 -3.61 1.61
N LEU A 173 28.02 -4.34 0.80
CA LEU A 173 28.58 -5.62 1.19
C LEU A 173 29.87 -5.38 1.98
N TYR A 174 30.05 -6.10 3.07
CA TYR A 174 31.22 -5.95 3.92
C TYR A 174 31.61 -7.28 4.58
N ILE A 175 32.82 -7.31 5.13
CA ILE A 175 33.31 -8.38 6.01
C ILE A 175 33.81 -7.78 7.32
N LEU A 176 33.86 -8.61 8.36
CA LEU A 176 34.45 -8.28 9.64
C LEU A 176 35.75 -9.07 9.81
N LYS A 177 36.88 -8.38 9.82
CA LYS A 177 38.21 -8.94 10.08
C LYS A 177 38.60 -8.58 11.51
N GLY A 178 38.18 -9.41 12.47
CA GLY A 178 38.28 -9.07 13.89
C GLY A 178 37.35 -7.89 14.21
N ASN A 179 37.93 -6.76 14.62
CA ASN A 179 37.18 -5.52 14.90
C ASN A 179 37.12 -4.55 13.71
N GLU A 180 37.82 -4.86 12.61
CA GLU A 180 37.83 -4.00 11.43
C GLU A 180 36.71 -4.38 10.47
N GLN A 181 35.93 -3.38 10.07
CA GLN A 181 34.95 -3.54 9.00
C GLN A 181 35.58 -3.14 7.66
N VAL A 182 35.51 -4.05 6.68
CA VAL A 182 36.01 -3.80 5.32
C VAL A 182 34.86 -3.86 4.33
N ASP A 183 34.54 -2.72 3.72
CA ASP A 183 33.50 -2.60 2.70
C ASP A 183 34.02 -3.07 1.33
N LEU A 184 33.21 -3.84 0.62
CA LEU A 184 33.55 -4.46 -0.66
C LEU A 184 33.02 -3.61 -1.83
N PRO A 185 33.87 -3.23 -2.80
CA PRO A 185 33.49 -2.35 -3.91
C PRO A 185 32.79 -3.11 -5.04
N PHE A 186 31.54 -3.55 -4.82
CA PHE A 186 30.74 -4.20 -5.85
C PHE A 186 30.23 -3.16 -6.85
N LYS A 187 30.63 -3.29 -8.12
CA LYS A 187 30.21 -2.36 -9.20
C LYS A 187 28.84 -2.70 -9.78
N ARG A 188 28.34 -3.92 -9.56
CA ARG A 188 27.10 -4.43 -10.14
C ARG A 188 26.12 -4.71 -9.01
N ILE A 189 25.35 -3.69 -8.69
CA ILE A 189 24.28 -3.78 -7.72
C ILE A 189 22.99 -3.48 -8.47
N THR A 190 22.07 -4.43 -8.43
CA THR A 190 20.76 -4.30 -9.05
C THR A 190 19.71 -4.48 -7.97
N THR A 191 18.74 -3.59 -7.94
CA THR A 191 17.57 -3.70 -7.05
C THR A 191 16.34 -3.79 -7.93
N GLN A 192 15.58 -4.86 -7.78
CA GLN A 192 14.33 -5.11 -8.46
C GLN A 192 13.18 -4.97 -7.48
N MET A 193 12.19 -4.16 -7.85
CA MET A 193 10.89 -4.06 -7.21
C MET A 193 9.95 -5.01 -7.93
N ASN A 194 9.51 -6.06 -7.24
CA ASN A 194 8.50 -7.00 -7.71
C ASN A 194 7.30 -6.87 -6.78
N LEU A 195 6.48 -5.85 -7.03
CA LEU A 195 5.37 -5.49 -6.14
C LEU A 195 4.08 -6.16 -6.60
N SER A 196 3.13 -6.30 -5.68
CA SER A 196 1.77 -6.71 -6.01
C SER A 196 1.13 -5.74 -7.00
N ASN A 197 0.18 -6.24 -7.77
CA ASN A 197 -0.50 -5.48 -8.83
C ASN A 197 -1.30 -4.25 -8.33
N THR A 198 -1.43 -4.08 -7.01
CA THR A 198 -2.07 -2.93 -6.36
C THR A 198 -1.17 -1.71 -6.25
N PHE A 199 0.15 -1.87 -6.34
CA PHE A 199 1.14 -0.80 -6.23
C PHE A 199 1.72 -0.42 -7.59
N THR A 200 2.43 0.70 -7.62
CA THR A 200 3.22 1.16 -8.76
C THR A 200 4.49 1.79 -8.25
N PRO A 201 5.66 1.19 -8.52
CA PRO A 201 6.95 1.77 -8.19
C PRO A 201 7.34 2.82 -9.24
N THR A 202 7.70 4.02 -8.79
CA THR A 202 8.24 5.11 -9.59
C THR A 202 9.65 5.38 -9.13
N ARG A 203 10.64 5.22 -10.02
CA ARG A 203 12.04 5.43 -9.69
C ARG A 203 12.32 6.91 -9.48
N MET A 204 13.02 7.23 -8.40
CA MET A 204 13.52 8.57 -8.12
C MET A 204 15.02 8.64 -8.43
N TYR A 205 15.44 9.68 -9.15
CA TYR A 205 16.80 9.80 -9.66
C TYR A 205 17.69 10.75 -8.86
N ASN A 206 17.09 11.59 -8.01
CA ASN A 206 17.80 12.55 -7.19
C ASN A 206 17.14 12.70 -5.81
N PRO A 207 17.86 13.22 -4.81
CA PRO A 207 17.32 13.46 -3.48
C PRO A 207 16.14 14.42 -3.43
N ALA A 208 16.07 15.42 -4.33
CA ALA A 208 14.96 16.39 -4.33
C ALA A 208 13.61 15.70 -4.59
N ASP A 209 13.56 14.81 -5.59
CA ASP A 209 12.36 14.04 -5.94
C ASP A 209 12.03 12.97 -4.88
N TYR A 210 13.04 12.41 -4.22
CA TYR A 210 12.85 11.38 -3.19
C TYR A 210 12.41 11.95 -1.82
N ILE A 211 13.01 13.05 -1.38
CA ILE A 211 12.69 13.69 -0.11
C ILE A 211 11.27 14.28 -0.17
N ALA A 212 10.87 14.85 -1.32
CA ALA A 212 9.52 15.35 -1.58
C ALA A 212 9.00 16.33 -0.49
N GLU A 213 9.91 17.03 0.20
CA GLU A 213 9.60 18.09 1.16
C GLU A 213 9.70 19.45 0.46
N GLN A 214 8.70 20.31 0.67
CA GLN A 214 8.80 21.70 0.25
C GLN A 214 9.73 22.43 1.22
N ASN A 215 10.91 22.82 0.75
CA ASN A 215 11.84 23.63 1.52
C ASN A 215 12.37 24.76 0.65
N SER A 216 12.05 26.00 1.02
CA SER A 216 12.45 27.20 0.27
C SER A 216 13.96 27.44 0.26
N LEU A 217 14.71 26.73 1.12
CA LEU A 217 16.17 26.81 1.21
C LEU A 217 16.90 25.84 0.27
N VAL A 218 16.19 24.91 -0.36
CA VAL A 218 16.77 23.92 -1.27
C VAL A 218 16.62 24.39 -2.71
N GLN A 219 17.74 24.61 -3.38
CA GLN A 219 17.80 25.05 -4.76
C GLN A 219 17.97 23.86 -5.72
N PRO A 220 17.47 23.97 -6.97
CA PRO A 220 17.77 23.01 -8.01
C PRO A 220 19.29 22.91 -8.24
N GLY A 221 19.89 21.77 -7.89
CA GLY A 221 21.33 21.52 -8.05
C GLY A 221 22.10 21.31 -6.74
N ASP A 222 21.50 21.62 -5.59
CA ASP A 222 22.14 21.40 -4.27
C ASP A 222 22.42 19.92 -3.99
N TYR A 223 21.67 19.04 -4.64
CA TYR A 223 21.76 17.59 -4.46
C TYR A 223 22.08 16.90 -5.79
N PRO A 224 23.23 16.23 -5.91
CA PRO A 224 23.56 15.47 -7.11
C PRO A 224 22.61 14.27 -7.26
N ALA A 225 22.50 13.78 -8.50
CA ALA A 225 21.75 12.55 -8.78
C ALA A 225 22.33 11.37 -8.01
N TYR A 226 21.48 10.41 -7.68
CA TYR A 226 21.87 9.19 -6.98
C TYR A 226 22.92 8.41 -7.77
N GLY A 227 23.90 7.88 -7.04
CA GLY A 227 24.97 7.06 -7.58
C GLY A 227 24.47 5.71 -8.12
N ALA A 228 25.34 5.01 -8.86
CA ALA A 228 24.98 3.73 -9.49
C ALA A 228 24.57 2.61 -8.51
N SER A 229 25.00 2.71 -7.24
CA SER A 229 24.66 1.77 -6.17
C SER A 229 23.48 2.25 -5.30
N GLU A 230 22.97 3.46 -5.52
CA GLU A 230 21.89 4.03 -4.72
C GLU A 230 20.56 3.81 -5.44
N CYS A 231 19.55 3.39 -4.69
CA CYS A 231 18.25 3.07 -5.26
C CYS A 231 17.13 3.69 -4.45
N ALA A 232 16.33 4.52 -5.14
CA ALA A 232 15.20 5.23 -4.57
C ALA A 232 13.94 4.99 -5.41
N PHE A 233 12.83 4.71 -4.74
CA PHE A 233 11.50 4.54 -5.34
C PHE A 233 10.45 5.24 -4.48
N SER A 234 9.52 5.93 -5.14
CA SER A 234 8.18 6.19 -4.60
C SER A 234 7.27 5.05 -5.01
N ILE A 235 6.41 4.60 -4.10
CA ILE A 235 5.54 3.45 -4.28
C ILE A 235 4.14 3.87 -3.87
N GLU A 236 3.24 3.90 -4.84
CA GLU A 236 1.86 4.37 -4.65
C GLU A 236 0.86 3.32 -5.07
N ARG A 237 -0.36 3.39 -4.53
CA ARG A 237 -1.45 2.54 -5.02
C ARG A 237 -1.93 3.00 -6.40
N LYS A 238 -2.18 2.02 -7.28
CA LYS A 238 -2.76 2.26 -8.61
C LYS A 238 -4.09 3.00 -8.50
N GLY A 239 -4.37 3.85 -9.50
CA GLY A 239 -5.65 4.54 -9.63
C GLY A 239 -6.85 3.58 -9.64
N SER A 240 -6.73 2.46 -10.36
CA SER A 240 -7.76 1.42 -10.43
C SER A 240 -8.09 0.82 -9.06
N PHE A 241 -7.09 0.58 -8.21
CA PHE A 241 -7.32 0.11 -6.84
C PHE A 241 -8.06 1.15 -6.00
N LYS A 242 -7.70 2.45 -6.14
CA LYS A 242 -8.41 3.55 -5.46
C LYS A 242 -9.89 3.61 -5.89
N ILE A 243 -10.19 3.36 -7.17
CA ILE A 243 -11.57 3.25 -7.67
C ILE A 243 -12.30 2.03 -7.09
N ILE A 244 -11.64 0.87 -6.98
CA ILE A 244 -12.23 -0.32 -6.33
C ILE A 244 -12.62 -0.01 -4.88
N VAL A 245 -11.73 0.64 -4.11
CA VAL A 245 -12.03 1.07 -2.73
C VAL A 245 -13.24 2.01 -2.69
N LEU A 246 -13.30 2.99 -3.60
CA LEU A 246 -14.42 3.91 -3.71
C LEU A 246 -15.74 3.16 -4.00
N LEU A 247 -15.73 2.22 -4.95
CA LEU A 247 -16.90 1.41 -5.30
C LEU A 247 -17.40 0.60 -4.11
N LEU A 248 -16.50 -0.01 -3.33
CA LEU A 248 -16.85 -0.75 -2.12
C LEU A 248 -17.47 0.17 -1.07
N LEU A 249 -16.93 1.37 -0.87
CA LEU A 249 -17.51 2.37 0.03
C LEU A 249 -18.93 2.80 -0.40
N LEU A 250 -19.15 2.98 -1.72
CA LEU A 250 -20.46 3.32 -2.26
C LEU A 250 -21.47 2.18 -2.08
N VAL A 251 -21.05 0.92 -2.24
CA VAL A 251 -21.89 -0.26 -1.96
C VAL A 251 -22.33 -0.30 -0.50
N LEU A 252 -21.44 0.07 0.44
CA LEU A 252 -21.78 0.15 1.87
C LEU A 252 -22.80 1.26 2.20
N CYS A 253 -22.97 2.23 1.30
CA CYS A 253 -24.00 3.26 1.45
C CYS A 253 -25.39 2.81 0.94
N LEU A 254 -25.49 1.68 0.23
CA LEU A 254 -26.78 1.17 -0.28
C LEU A 254 -27.77 0.82 0.84
N PRO A 255 -27.38 0.08 1.91
CA PRO A 255 -28.28 -0.15 3.04
C PRO A 255 -28.71 1.14 3.72
N LEU A 256 -27.82 2.14 3.82
CA LEU A 256 -28.16 3.45 4.38
C LEU A 256 -29.24 4.16 3.54
N LEU A 257 -29.16 4.10 2.21
CA LEU A 257 -30.21 4.61 1.33
C LEU A 257 -31.54 3.85 1.52
N MET A 258 -31.48 2.53 1.69
CA MET A 258 -32.67 1.72 1.96
C MET A 258 -33.31 2.08 3.31
N VAL A 259 -32.51 2.27 4.36
CA VAL A 259 -32.97 2.77 5.67
C VAL A 259 -33.67 4.10 5.49
N LEU A 260 -33.17 5.01 4.66
CA LEU A 260 -33.82 6.31 4.43
C LEU A 260 -35.12 6.19 3.63
N TYR A 261 -35.16 5.31 2.62
CA TYR A 261 -36.30 5.14 1.72
C TYR A 261 -37.49 4.40 2.35
N ARG A 262 -37.24 3.32 3.10
CA ARG A 262 -38.30 2.49 3.71
C ARG A 262 -38.86 3.10 4.97
N ASP A 263 -40.17 3.00 5.18
CA ASP A 263 -40.79 3.54 6.40
C ASP A 263 -40.59 2.64 7.62
N GLU A 264 -40.38 1.33 7.41
CA GLU A 264 -40.15 0.34 8.48
C GLU A 264 -38.66 0.02 8.66
N PRO A 265 -38.19 -0.14 9.91
CA PRO A 265 -36.83 -0.59 10.19
C PRO A 265 -36.69 -2.06 9.79
N THR A 266 -35.79 -2.35 8.85
CA THR A 266 -35.41 -3.72 8.46
C THR A 266 -34.01 -4.07 8.94
N ILE A 267 -33.48 -5.24 8.52
CA ILE A 267 -32.14 -5.74 8.85
C ILE A 267 -30.99 -4.91 8.26
N ASP A 268 -31.26 -3.70 7.76
CA ASP A 268 -30.30 -2.87 7.02
C ASP A 268 -29.12 -2.43 7.89
N PHE A 269 -29.35 -2.19 9.19
CA PHE A 269 -28.26 -1.90 10.13
C PHE A 269 -27.33 -3.12 10.29
N LEU A 270 -27.88 -4.33 10.41
CA LEU A 270 -27.10 -5.56 10.46
C LEU A 270 -26.34 -5.80 9.15
N ALA A 271 -26.99 -5.55 8.01
CA ALA A 271 -26.35 -5.63 6.69
C ALA A 271 -25.20 -4.62 6.55
N THR A 272 -25.37 -3.40 7.09
CA THR A 272 -24.31 -2.37 7.12
C THR A 272 -23.14 -2.83 7.97
N LEU A 273 -23.38 -3.36 9.18
CA LEU A 273 -22.33 -3.86 10.07
C LEU A 273 -21.54 -5.01 9.42
N LEU A 274 -22.24 -6.01 8.88
CA LEU A 274 -21.61 -7.15 8.21
C LEU A 274 -20.85 -6.73 6.95
N GLY A 275 -21.44 -5.83 6.15
CA GLY A 275 -20.79 -5.28 4.97
C GLY A 275 -19.51 -4.53 5.31
N VAL A 276 -19.56 -3.64 6.30
CA VAL A 276 -18.39 -2.87 6.75
C VAL A 276 -17.30 -3.80 7.27
N ALA A 277 -17.66 -4.79 8.10
CA ALA A 277 -16.71 -5.77 8.61
C ALA A 277 -16.04 -6.57 7.48
N ALA A 278 -16.81 -7.06 6.51
CA ALA A 278 -16.31 -7.81 5.36
C ALA A 278 -15.38 -6.95 4.47
N VAL A 279 -15.81 -5.75 4.10
CA VAL A 279 -15.03 -4.83 3.25
C VAL A 279 -13.75 -4.40 3.96
N ARG A 280 -13.81 -4.10 5.26
CA ARG A 280 -12.64 -3.74 6.05
C ARG A 280 -11.61 -4.86 6.08
N VAL A 281 -12.03 -6.09 6.41
CA VAL A 281 -11.14 -7.26 6.45
C VAL A 281 -10.54 -7.54 5.06
N PHE A 282 -11.34 -7.37 3.99
CA PHE A 282 -10.86 -7.56 2.63
C PHE A 282 -9.80 -6.52 2.22
N LEU A 283 -10.02 -5.24 2.56
CA LEU A 283 -9.15 -4.14 2.12
C LEU A 283 -7.88 -3.98 2.96
N VAL A 284 -8.02 -4.11 4.28
CA VAL A 284 -6.98 -3.74 5.25
C VAL A 284 -6.48 -4.96 6.03
N GLY A 285 -7.27 -6.02 6.08
CA GLY A 285 -6.97 -7.21 6.89
C GLY A 285 -7.53 -7.13 8.31
N PRO A 286 -7.18 -8.10 9.17
CA PRO A 286 -7.59 -8.10 10.57
C PRO A 286 -6.98 -6.91 11.32
N LEU A 287 -7.63 -6.47 12.40
CA LEU A 287 -7.04 -5.50 13.33
C LEU A 287 -5.77 -6.11 13.93
N GLN A 288 -4.61 -5.60 13.53
CA GLN A 288 -3.33 -5.86 14.19
C GLN A 288 -2.96 -4.61 15.01
N ASP A 289 -2.63 -4.80 16.29
CA ASP A 289 -2.08 -3.79 17.19
C ASP A 289 -2.86 -2.47 17.30
N TYR A 290 -4.20 -2.52 17.20
CA TYR A 290 -5.10 -1.36 17.27
C TYR A 290 -4.77 -0.23 16.28
N GLN A 291 -4.05 -0.53 15.19
CA GLN A 291 -3.78 0.45 14.15
C GLN A 291 -5.08 0.79 13.40
N LEU A 292 -5.55 2.02 13.57
CA LEU A 292 -6.67 2.58 12.83
C LEU A 292 -6.18 3.29 11.58
N TYR A 293 -6.78 2.95 10.45
CA TYR A 293 -6.54 3.59 9.18
C TYR A 293 -7.52 4.76 9.00
N GLY A 294 -7.18 5.75 8.18
CA GLY A 294 -8.06 6.87 7.87
C GLY A 294 -9.43 6.40 7.34
N ILE A 295 -9.45 5.31 6.58
CA ILE A 295 -10.67 4.68 6.08
C ILE A 295 -11.55 4.08 7.20
N ASP A 296 -10.97 3.69 8.35
CA ASP A 296 -11.74 3.15 9.48
C ASP A 296 -12.69 4.19 10.07
N PHE A 297 -12.35 5.48 10.00
CA PHE A 297 -13.25 6.56 10.41
C PHE A 297 -14.44 6.71 9.45
N VAL A 298 -14.24 6.47 8.15
CA VAL A 298 -15.33 6.45 7.16
C VAL A 298 -16.27 5.28 7.43
N PHE A 299 -15.72 4.09 7.68
CA PHE A 299 -16.50 2.93 8.10
C PHE A 299 -17.30 3.19 9.37
N GLY A 300 -16.67 3.79 10.39
CA GLY A 300 -17.35 4.19 11.62
C GLY A 300 -18.49 5.18 11.38
N ALA A 301 -18.28 6.19 10.53
CA ALA A 301 -19.31 7.16 10.17
C ALA A 301 -20.52 6.49 9.51
N VAL A 302 -20.30 5.56 8.57
CA VAL A 302 -21.39 4.81 7.91
C VAL A 302 -22.18 3.99 8.92
N ILE A 303 -21.52 3.31 9.85
CA ILE A 303 -22.18 2.54 10.93
C ILE A 303 -23.02 3.45 11.82
N ILE A 304 -22.45 4.58 12.27
CA ILE A 304 -23.14 5.53 13.16
C ILE A 304 -24.36 6.11 12.45
N LEU A 305 -24.25 6.51 11.19
CA LEU A 305 -25.37 7.03 10.40
C LEU A 305 -26.47 5.96 10.23
N ALA A 306 -26.12 4.74 9.83
CA ALA A 306 -27.11 3.68 9.65
C ALA A 306 -27.81 3.33 10.98
N GLY A 307 -27.06 3.27 12.08
CA GLY A 307 -27.60 2.99 13.42
C GLY A 307 -28.51 4.10 13.94
N THR A 308 -28.08 5.36 13.84
CA THR A 308 -28.86 6.51 14.28
C THR A 308 -30.18 6.66 13.50
N PHE A 309 -30.15 6.55 12.17
CA PHE A 309 -31.38 6.61 11.37
C PHE A 309 -32.34 5.46 11.65
N SER A 310 -31.82 4.23 11.82
CA SER A 310 -32.64 3.07 12.16
C SER A 310 -33.33 3.25 13.51
N LEU A 311 -32.59 3.73 14.52
CA LEU A 311 -33.11 3.96 15.87
C LEU A 311 -34.15 5.11 15.90
N LEU A 312 -33.90 6.20 15.16
CA LEU A 312 -34.86 7.29 15.00
C LEU A 312 -36.18 6.81 14.36
N LYS A 313 -36.11 5.92 13.36
CA LYS A 313 -37.31 5.35 12.74
C LYS A 313 -38.07 4.42 13.68
N ALA A 314 -37.36 3.56 14.41
CA ALA A 314 -37.96 2.68 15.41
C ALA A 314 -38.71 3.49 16.49
N MET A 315 -38.05 4.48 17.10
CA MET A 315 -38.68 5.36 18.11
C MET A 315 -39.90 6.10 17.55
N ARG A 316 -39.86 6.53 16.29
CA ARG A 316 -40.99 7.21 15.66
C ARG A 316 -42.19 6.29 15.46
N ILE A 317 -41.96 5.03 15.10
CA ILE A 317 -43.02 4.03 14.96
C ILE A 317 -43.62 3.71 16.32
N ASP A 318 -42.80 3.49 17.33
CA ASP A 318 -43.28 3.19 18.69
C ASP A 318 -44.08 4.36 19.27
N ALA A 319 -43.60 5.60 19.12
CA ALA A 319 -44.36 6.78 19.54
C ALA A 319 -45.71 6.91 18.81
N ARG A 320 -45.80 6.51 17.52
CA ARG A 320 -47.07 6.50 16.77
C ARG A 320 -48.00 5.39 17.26
N ARG A 321 -47.47 4.20 17.53
CA ARG A 321 -48.22 3.07 18.09
C ARG A 321 -48.79 3.41 19.47
N GLU A 322 -47.99 4.01 20.34
CA GLU A 322 -48.44 4.50 21.65
C GLU A 322 -49.54 5.58 21.52
N ALA A 323 -49.36 6.53 20.60
CA ALA A 323 -50.37 7.57 20.37
C ALA A 323 -51.69 7.01 19.81
N ALA A 324 -51.62 5.99 18.94
CA ALA A 324 -52.79 5.30 18.41
C ALA A 324 -53.51 4.48 19.50
N ALA A 325 -52.75 3.75 20.33
CA ALA A 325 -53.28 3.01 21.46
C ALA A 325 -54.01 3.92 22.46
N ARG A 326 -53.45 5.10 22.78
CA ARG A 326 -54.11 6.11 23.63
C ARG A 326 -55.40 6.67 23.04
N ARG A 327 -55.60 6.60 21.72
CA ARG A 327 -56.80 7.06 21.02
C ARG A 327 -57.83 5.95 20.77
N GLY A 328 -57.56 4.72 21.23
CA GLY A 328 -58.43 3.56 20.98
C GLY A 328 -58.51 3.16 19.51
N THR A 329 -57.54 3.60 18.69
CA THR A 329 -57.46 3.30 17.26
C THR A 329 -56.31 2.35 16.99
N THR A 330 -56.48 1.41 16.07
CA THR A 330 -55.37 0.60 15.55
C THR A 330 -54.59 1.40 14.50
N TRP A 331 -53.26 1.28 14.53
CA TRP A 331 -52.37 1.92 13.55
C TRP A 331 -52.10 0.97 12.39
#